data_AF-A0A7C5LU42-F1
#
_entry.id   AF-A0A7C5LU42-F1
#
_cell.length_a   1.000
_cell.length_b   1.000
_cell.length_c   1.000
_cell.angle_alpha   90.00
_cell.angle_beta   90.00
_cell.angle_gamma   90.00
#
_symmetry.space_group_name_H-M   'P 1'
#
loop_
_entity.id
_entity.type
_entity.pdbx_description
1 polymer ?
#
loop_
_entity_poly.entity_id
_entity_poly.type
_entity_poly.pdbx_seq_one_letter_code
_entity_poly.pdbx_strand_id
1 'polypeptide(L)'
;MQGTIRFTAEKASADAAAARHRAACAAMERYLPHVVAWRCAGPGAPLVLTLPEALSAREVVQRAARARVELATAQDPAAPDRAIEVHYAHLADAEIEEGLRRLGRCLVRDLTLAMRGAASEPSFFGL
;
A
#
# COMPACT_ATOMS: atom_id res chain seq x y z
N MET A 1 11.49 6.24 -17.30
CA MET A 1 10.53 5.11 -17.26
C MET A 1 9.17 5.66 -16.85
N GLN A 2 8.17 5.68 -17.76
CA GLN A 2 6.84 6.28 -17.52
C GLN A 2 5.69 5.24 -17.56
N GLY A 3 5.95 3.99 -17.17
CA GLY A 3 4.92 2.93 -17.12
C GLY A 3 4.04 3.03 -15.87
N THR A 4 2.80 2.54 -15.98
CA THR A 4 1.91 2.28 -14.84
C THR A 4 2.36 0.99 -14.16
N ILE A 5 2.55 1.01 -12.84
CA ILE A 5 3.00 -0.14 -12.06
C ILE A 5 1.77 -0.85 -11.50
N ARG A 6 1.63 -2.14 -11.80
CA ARG A 6 0.47 -2.95 -11.43
C ARG A 6 0.84 -3.98 -10.38
N PHE A 7 0.35 -3.79 -9.16
CA PHE A 7 0.52 -4.73 -8.06
C PHE A 7 -0.66 -5.70 -7.96
N THR A 8 -1.08 -6.29 -9.07
CA THR A 8 -2.20 -7.24 -9.16
C THR A 8 -1.72 -8.68 -9.31
N ALA A 9 -2.57 -9.65 -8.97
CA ALA A 9 -2.23 -11.07 -9.09
C ALA A 9 -1.89 -11.45 -10.54
N GLU A 10 -0.60 -11.58 -10.84
CA GLU A 10 -0.10 -12.02 -12.15
C GLU A 10 0.80 -13.24 -11.97
N LYS A 11 0.92 -14.07 -13.01
CA LYS A 11 1.73 -15.30 -12.96
C LYS A 11 3.22 -14.93 -12.85
N ALA A 12 3.76 -15.08 -11.65
CA ALA A 12 5.18 -14.91 -11.38
C ALA A 12 5.95 -16.23 -11.51
N SER A 13 7.20 -16.15 -11.97
CA SER A 13 8.14 -17.26 -11.90
C SER A 13 8.68 -17.41 -10.48
N ALA A 14 8.56 -18.62 -9.92
CA ALA A 14 8.99 -18.93 -8.55
C ALA A 14 10.50 -18.72 -8.32
N ASP A 15 11.31 -18.84 -9.38
CA ASP A 15 12.77 -18.80 -9.31
C ASP A 15 13.31 -17.42 -8.87
N ALA A 16 12.64 -16.34 -9.28
CA ALA A 16 13.00 -14.96 -8.90
C ALA A 16 12.21 -14.41 -7.70
N ALA A 17 11.31 -15.21 -7.12
CA ALA A 17 10.39 -14.76 -6.08
C ALA A 17 11.12 -14.37 -4.79
N ALA A 18 12.21 -15.06 -4.43
CA ALA A 18 12.97 -14.79 -3.20
C ALA A 18 13.74 -13.45 -3.25
N ALA A 19 14.38 -13.14 -4.38
CA ALA A 19 15.09 -11.87 -4.55
C ALA A 19 14.12 -10.68 -4.55
N ARG A 20 13.02 -10.79 -5.32
CA ARG A 20 11.94 -9.79 -5.35
C ARG A 20 11.28 -9.60 -4.01
N HIS A 21 11.10 -10.68 -3.25
CA HIS A 21 10.55 -10.62 -1.89
C HIS A 21 11.44 -9.79 -0.97
N ARG A 22 12.76 -10.00 -0.99
CA ARG A 22 13.69 -9.18 -0.19
C ARG A 22 13.66 -7.71 -0.62
N ALA A 23 13.64 -7.45 -1.93
CA ALA A 23 13.55 -6.08 -2.45
C ALA A 23 12.24 -5.39 -2.02
N ALA A 24 11.11 -6.10 -2.10
CA ALA A 24 9.81 -5.61 -1.66
C ALA A 24 9.80 -5.31 -0.16
N CYS A 25 10.26 -6.23 0.69
CA CYS A 25 10.34 -6.02 2.14
C CYS A 25 11.24 -4.83 2.49
N ALA A 26 12.42 -4.73 1.88
CA ALA A 26 13.35 -3.60 2.11
C ALA A 26 12.74 -2.26 1.69
N ALA A 27 12.06 -2.20 0.54
CA ALA A 27 11.39 -1.00 0.07
C ALA A 27 10.18 -0.64 0.97
N MET A 28 9.46 -1.64 1.48
CA MET A 28 8.37 -1.42 2.44
C MET A 28 8.89 -0.77 3.72
N GLU A 29 9.91 -1.35 4.34
CA GLU A 29 10.53 -0.80 5.56
C GLU A 29 11.08 0.62 5.36
N ARG A 30 11.57 0.92 4.15
CA ARG A 30 12.18 2.22 3.85
C ARG A 30 11.17 3.32 3.51
N TYR A 31 10.09 2.99 2.81
CA TYR A 31 9.18 3.99 2.25
C TYR A 31 7.80 4.03 2.90
N LEU A 32 7.35 2.96 3.55
CA LEU A 32 6.07 3.00 4.26
C LEU A 32 6.20 3.74 5.59
N PRO A 33 5.17 4.53 5.95
CA PRO A 33 5.10 5.12 7.27
C PRO A 33 4.85 4.05 8.35
N HIS A 34 5.43 4.25 9.52
CA HIS A 34 5.34 3.34 10.69
C HIS A 34 3.91 3.06 11.17
N VAL A 35 2.94 3.90 10.82
CA VAL A 35 1.53 3.71 11.17
C VAL A 35 0.80 2.69 10.29
N VAL A 36 1.41 2.27 9.19
CA VAL A 36 0.86 1.24 8.30
C VAL A 36 1.51 -0.09 8.66
N ALA A 37 0.69 -1.02 9.15
CA ALA A 37 1.15 -2.38 9.39
C ALA A 37 1.16 -3.15 8.06
N TRP A 38 2.07 -4.11 7.92
CA TRP A 38 2.11 -4.97 6.75
C TRP A 38 2.55 -6.37 7.16
N ARG A 39 2.08 -7.38 6.44
CA ARG A 39 2.43 -8.79 6.65
C ARG A 39 2.71 -9.45 5.32
N CYS A 40 3.61 -10.43 5.32
CA CYS A 40 3.86 -11.29 4.18
C CYS A 40 3.74 -12.75 4.60
N ALA A 41 3.05 -13.56 3.80
CA ALA A 41 2.96 -15.00 4.05
C ALA A 41 4.21 -15.77 3.57
N GLY A 42 4.97 -15.22 2.63
CA GLY A 42 6.18 -15.84 2.09
C GLY A 42 6.58 -15.32 0.71
N PRO A 43 7.69 -15.83 0.15
CA PRO A 43 8.15 -15.45 -1.17
C PRO A 43 7.13 -15.86 -2.24
N GLY A 44 6.71 -14.89 -3.07
CA GLY A 44 5.71 -15.10 -4.11
C GLY A 44 4.26 -14.93 -3.64
N ALA A 45 4.01 -14.87 -2.33
CA ALA A 45 2.71 -14.50 -1.79
C ALA A 45 2.53 -12.97 -1.81
N PRO A 46 1.28 -12.47 -1.96
CA PRO A 46 1.01 -11.04 -1.86
C PRO A 46 1.38 -10.51 -0.47
N LEU A 47 1.86 -9.27 -0.45
CA LEU A 47 1.98 -8.49 0.77
C LEU A 47 0.60 -7.94 1.12
N VAL A 48 0.19 -8.07 2.38
CA VAL A 48 -1.06 -7.50 2.87
C VAL A 48 -0.73 -6.31 3.75
N LEU A 49 -1.12 -5.12 3.32
CA LEU A 49 -1.01 -3.88 4.08
C LEU A 49 -2.29 -3.68 4.87
N THR A 50 -2.15 -3.32 6.13
CA THR A 50 -3.24 -2.92 7.01
C THR A 50 -3.10 -1.43 7.31
N LEU A 51 -4.05 -0.66 6.80
CA LEU A 51 -4.12 0.77 6.98
C LEU A 51 -4.69 1.12 8.37
N PRO A 52 -4.30 2.28 8.94
CA PRO A 52 -4.91 2.80 10.15
C PRO A 52 -6.37 3.18 9.91
N GLU A 53 -7.17 3.28 10.98
CA GLU A 53 -8.61 3.61 10.93
C GLU A 53 -8.93 4.92 10.23
N ALA A 54 -7.99 5.87 10.24
CA ALA A 54 -8.14 7.15 9.57
C ALA A 54 -8.13 7.06 8.03
N LEU A 55 -7.80 5.89 7.44
CA LEU A 55 -7.69 5.71 6.00
C LEU A 55 -8.57 4.56 5.50
N SER A 56 -9.27 4.80 4.40
CA SER A 56 -9.97 3.76 3.62
C SER A 56 -9.05 3.17 2.55
N ALA A 57 -8.99 1.85 2.48
CA ALA A 57 -8.25 1.13 1.44
C ALA A 57 -8.74 1.52 0.04
N ARG A 58 -10.05 1.67 -0.14
CA ARG A 58 -10.63 2.07 -1.42
C ARG A 58 -10.18 3.47 -1.86
N GLU A 59 -10.15 4.43 -0.94
CA GLU A 59 -9.67 5.77 -1.25
C GLU A 59 -8.18 5.80 -1.59
N VAL A 60 -7.38 5.05 -0.83
CA VAL A 60 -5.93 4.93 -1.08
C VAL A 60 -5.68 4.31 -2.45
N VAL A 61 -6.41 3.23 -2.82
CA VAL A 61 -6.30 2.60 -4.14
C VAL A 61 -6.65 3.59 -5.26
N GLN A 62 -7.72 4.37 -5.12
CA GLN A 62 -8.09 5.38 -6.12
C GLN A 62 -7.03 6.49 -6.27
N ARG A 63 -6.42 6.93 -5.16
CA ARG A 63 -5.36 7.95 -5.18
C ARG A 63 -4.06 7.39 -5.74
N ALA A 64 -3.71 6.15 -5.40
CA ALA A 64 -2.56 5.44 -5.95
C ALA A 64 -2.70 5.25 -7.47
N ALA A 65 -3.90 4.94 -7.97
CA ALA A 65 -4.16 4.84 -9.40
C ALA A 65 -3.86 6.15 -10.14
N ARG A 66 -4.18 7.31 -9.53
CA ARG A 66 -3.79 8.64 -10.07
C ARG A 66 -2.27 8.86 -10.05
N ALA A 67 -1.55 8.23 -9.13
CA ALA A 67 -0.09 8.19 -9.09
C ALA A 67 0.52 7.09 -9.99
N ARG A 68 -0.30 6.47 -10.86
CA ARG A 68 0.07 5.37 -11.76
C ARG A 68 0.54 4.12 -11.02
N VAL A 69 -0.06 3.85 -9.86
CA VAL A 69 0.15 2.64 -9.06
C VAL A 69 -1.21 1.96 -8.89
N GLU A 70 -1.41 0.83 -9.58
CA GLU A 70 -2.63 0.04 -9.47
C GLU A 70 -2.46 -1.02 -8.38
N LEU A 71 -3.43 -1.10 -7.47
CA LEU A 71 -3.42 -1.94 -6.28
C LEU A 71 -4.76 -2.67 -6.17
N ALA A 72 -4.76 -3.82 -5.50
CA ALA A 72 -5.97 -4.54 -5.16
C ALA A 72 -6.35 -4.29 -3.70
N THR A 73 -7.65 -4.13 -3.42
CA THR A 73 -8.16 -4.19 -2.05
C THR A 73 -8.21 -5.64 -1.60
N ALA A 74 -7.71 -5.92 -0.40
CA ALA A 74 -7.75 -7.26 0.17
C ALA A 74 -9.08 -7.47 0.90
N GLN A 75 -9.70 -8.63 0.76
CA GLN A 75 -10.81 -9.02 1.63
C GLN A 75 -10.25 -9.57 2.94
N ASP A 76 -9.96 -8.70 3.90
CA ASP A 76 -9.59 -9.10 5.25
C ASP A 76 -10.83 -9.07 6.17
N PRO A 77 -11.27 -10.20 6.74
CA PRO A 77 -12.44 -10.23 7.62
C PRO A 77 -12.24 -9.44 8.94
N ALA A 78 -11.00 -9.23 9.38
CA ALA A 78 -10.68 -8.41 10.55
C ALA A 78 -10.62 -6.91 10.22
N ALA A 79 -10.40 -6.54 8.95
CA ALA A 79 -10.25 -5.15 8.53
C ALA A 79 -10.71 -4.94 7.06
N PRO A 80 -12.01 -5.12 6.75
CA PRO A 80 -12.49 -5.27 5.37
C PRO A 80 -12.33 -4.02 4.49
N ASP A 81 -12.26 -2.83 5.09
CA ASP A 81 -12.05 -1.57 4.37
C ASP A 81 -10.63 -0.98 4.57
N ARG A 82 -9.71 -1.74 5.16
CA ARG A 82 -8.37 -1.24 5.52
C ARG A 82 -7.24 -2.13 5.03
N ALA A 83 -7.57 -3.22 4.35
CA ALA A 83 -6.57 -4.14 3.85
C ALA A 83 -6.32 -3.93 2.34
N ILE A 84 -5.04 -3.87 1.95
CA ILE A 84 -4.60 -3.75 0.57
C ILE A 84 -3.64 -4.89 0.25
N GLU A 85 -3.86 -5.54 -0.89
CA GLU A 85 -3.00 -6.58 -1.43
C GLU A 85 -2.02 -5.99 -2.44
N VAL A 86 -0.73 -6.28 -2.23
CA VAL A 86 0.38 -5.85 -3.07
C VAL A 86 1.05 -7.10 -3.64
N HIS A 87 0.74 -7.37 -4.91
CA HIS A 87 1.38 -8.44 -5.66
C HIS A 87 2.64 -7.91 -6.35
N TYR A 88 3.81 -8.33 -5.89
CA TYR A 88 5.12 -7.87 -6.39
C TYR A 88 5.88 -8.94 -7.18
N ALA A 89 5.39 -10.18 -7.16
CA ALA A 89 6.15 -11.34 -7.62
C ALA A 89 6.47 -11.31 -9.13
N HIS A 90 5.64 -10.65 -9.93
CA HIS A 90 5.81 -10.50 -11.38
C HIS A 90 6.57 -9.24 -11.81
N LEU A 91 6.80 -8.29 -10.89
CA LEU A 91 7.43 -7.01 -11.19
C LEU A 91 8.96 -7.11 -11.13
N ALA A 92 9.65 -6.23 -11.88
CA ALA A 92 11.10 -6.07 -11.75
C ALA A 92 11.47 -5.33 -10.46
N ASP A 93 12.68 -5.55 -9.92
CA ASP A 93 13.11 -4.97 -8.64
C ASP A 93 13.01 -3.43 -8.63
N ALA A 94 13.37 -2.79 -9.75
CA ALA A 94 13.26 -1.34 -9.92
C ALA A 94 11.80 -0.84 -9.92
N GLU A 95 10.86 -1.63 -10.45
CA GLU A 95 9.43 -1.29 -10.45
C GLU A 95 8.81 -1.49 -9.07
N ILE A 96 9.22 -2.53 -8.35
CA ILE A 96 8.83 -2.77 -6.96
C ILE A 96 9.24 -1.56 -6.11
N GLU A 97 10.51 -1.14 -6.20
CA GLU A 97 11.01 -0.02 -5.42
C GLU A 97 10.28 1.29 -5.76
N GLU A 98 10.15 1.63 -7.05
CA GLU A 98 9.49 2.87 -7.47
C GLU A 98 7.98 2.87 -7.14
N GLY A 99 7.30 1.73 -7.30
CA GLY A 99 5.89 1.60 -6.97
C GLY A 99 5.62 1.74 -5.48
N LEU A 100 6.45 1.11 -4.64
CA LEU A 100 6.37 1.25 -3.18
C LEU A 100 6.75 2.65 -2.70
N ARG A 101 7.74 3.28 -3.35
CA ARG A 101 8.10 4.68 -3.08
C ARG A 101 6.94 5.63 -3.37
N ARG A 102 6.25 5.44 -4.50
CA ARG A 102 5.05 6.23 -4.86
C ARG A 102 3.91 5.97 -3.89
N LEU A 103 3.67 4.71 -3.53
CA LEU A 103 2.66 4.32 -2.54
C LEU A 103 2.94 4.98 -1.19
N GLY A 104 4.18 4.91 -0.69
CA GLY A 104 4.59 5.55 0.56
C GLY A 104 4.33 7.06 0.55
N ARG A 105 4.64 7.75 -0.56
CA ARG A 105 4.33 9.18 -0.70
C ARG A 105 2.82 9.47 -0.71
N CYS A 106 2.02 8.63 -1.35
CA CYS A 106 0.56 8.74 -1.31
C CYS A 106 0.05 8.58 0.13
N LEU A 107 0.49 7.54 0.83
CA LEU A 107 0.10 7.25 2.22
C LEU A 107 0.48 8.38 3.17
N VAL A 108 1.71 8.89 3.10
CA VAL A 108 2.14 10.02 3.95
C VAL A 108 1.29 11.26 3.69
N ARG A 109 0.96 11.55 2.43
CA ARG A 109 0.09 12.68 2.08
C ARG A 109 -1.31 12.47 2.63
N ASP A 110 -1.86 11.27 2.48
CA ASP A 110 -3.22 10.95 2.93
C ASP A 110 -3.33 10.99 4.46
N LEU A 111 -2.33 10.47 5.18
CA LEU A 111 -2.22 10.61 6.64
C LEU A 111 -2.15 12.07 7.07
N THR A 112 -1.32 12.87 6.39
CA THR A 112 -1.20 14.31 6.68
C THR A 112 -2.53 15.03 6.49
N LEU A 113 -3.28 14.68 5.44
CA LEU A 113 -4.61 15.24 5.17
C LEU A 113 -5.64 14.78 6.21
N ALA A 114 -5.65 13.50 6.56
CA ALA A 114 -6.54 12.95 7.57
C ALA A 114 -6.30 13.59 8.95
N MET A 115 -5.04 13.75 9.36
CA MET A 115 -4.67 14.43 10.60
C MET A 115 -5.09 15.91 10.62
N ARG A 116 -5.01 16.62 9.48
CA ARG A 116 -5.47 18.01 9.36
C ARG A 116 -7.00 18.14 9.38
N GLY A 117 -7.70 17.18 8.77
CA GLY A 117 -9.16 17.11 8.79
C GLY A 117 -9.70 16.87 10.21
N ALA A 118 -9.09 15.93 10.96
CA ALA A 118 -9.47 15.62 12.34
C ALA A 118 -9.26 16.80 13.30
N ALA A 119 -8.30 17.69 13.02
CA ALA A 119 -8.07 18.90 13.81
C ALA A 119 -9.12 20.02 13.57
N SER A 120 -10.04 19.84 12.61
CA SER A 120 -10.99 20.89 12.19
C SER A 120 -12.44 20.65 12.65
N GLU A 121 -12.72 19.65 13.49
CA GLU A 121 -14.00 19.54 14.19
C GLU A 121 -13.87 20.13 15.61
N PRO A 122 -14.13 21.43 15.83
CA PRO A 122 -14.57 21.86 17.14
C PRO A 122 -15.93 21.20 17.36
N SER A 123 -15.98 20.19 18.23
CA SER A 123 -17.22 19.67 18.77
C SER A 123 -17.96 20.83 19.45
N PHE A 124 -18.82 21.49 18.68
CA PHE A 124 -19.78 22.44 19.21
C PHE A 124 -20.85 21.59 19.92
N PHE A 125 -20.56 21.23 21.17
CA PHE A 125 -21.57 20.74 22.11
C PHE A 125 -22.55 21.89 22.35
N GLY A 126 -23.64 21.89 21.58
CA GLY A 126 -24.82 22.70 21.84
C GLY A 126 -25.64 22.04 22.94
N LEU A 127 -25.73 22.75 24.06
CA LEU A 127 -26.61 22.53 25.21
C LEU A 127 -28.08 22.27 24.84
#